data_AF-Q1AV11-F1
#
_entry.id   AF-Q1AV11-F1
#
_cell.length_a   1.000
_cell.length_b   1.000
_cell.length_c   1.000
_cell.angle_alpha   90.00
_cell.angle_beta   90.00
_cell.angle_gamma   90.00
#
_symmetry.space_group_name_H-M   'P 1'
#
loop_
_entity.id
_entity.type
_entity.pdbx_description
1 polymer ?
#
loop_
_entity_poly.entity_id
_entity_poly.type
_entity_poly.pdbx_seq_one_letter_code
_entity_poly.pdbx_strand_id
1 'polypeptide(L)'
;MVRRTYRRPFWHIARREASCMEVLTVEFPSGEEALPVFSFEEEARMFLESGAPVGGWRVRQTTAGELASVLFGPGAGVRRVVLDPLPPPFPGQLAELLSMGREAFVRTYLDGEGVRTSVARLRHRRRRARAASFAGEAGRERPSVLPGERRGGG
;
A
#
# COMPACT_ATOMS: atom_id res chain seq x y z
N MET A 1 36.57 -1.57 6.84
CA MET A 1 35.94 -1.52 5.50
C MET A 1 34.43 -1.39 5.70
N VAL A 2 33.88 -0.18 5.63
CA VAL A 2 32.43 0.02 5.82
C VAL A 2 31.74 -0.36 4.52
N ARG A 3 31.04 -1.51 4.50
CA ARG A 3 30.15 -1.84 3.38
C ARG A 3 29.05 -0.79 3.38
N ARG A 4 29.11 0.19 2.48
CA ARG A 4 27.93 0.94 2.03
C ARG A 4 27.04 -0.06 1.29
N THR A 5 26.27 -0.85 2.03
CA THR A 5 25.09 -1.49 1.46
C THR A 5 24.17 -0.34 1.08
N TYR A 6 24.10 -0.01 -0.22
CA TYR A 6 23.03 0.82 -0.78
C TYR A 6 21.72 0.06 -0.60
N ARG A 7 21.21 0.06 0.64
CA ARG A 7 19.86 -0.38 0.91
C ARG A 7 18.98 0.64 0.26
N ARG A 8 18.20 0.17 -0.70
CA ARG A 8 17.24 1.01 -1.40
C ARG A 8 16.37 1.69 -0.35
N PRO A 9 16.07 2.98 -0.53
CA PRO A 9 15.12 3.65 0.34
C PRO A 9 13.75 2.97 0.25
N PHE A 10 12.95 3.19 1.27
CA PHE A 10 11.53 2.90 1.27
C PHE A 10 10.76 4.21 1.27
N TRP A 11 9.48 4.14 0.93
CA TRP A 11 8.57 5.27 0.98
C TRP A 11 7.37 4.89 1.84
N HIS A 12 6.85 5.87 2.56
CA HIS A 12 5.60 5.76 3.29
C HIS A 12 4.85 7.09 3.17
N ILE A 13 3.58 7.09 3.55
CA ILE A 13 2.77 8.30 3.55
C ILE A 13 2.63 8.76 4.99
N ALA A 14 2.93 10.03 5.23
CA ALA A 14 2.87 10.63 6.54
C ALA A 14 2.28 12.04 6.47
N ARG A 15 1.69 12.47 7.57
CA ARG A 15 1.23 13.83 7.79
C ARG A 15 1.96 14.37 9.00
N ARG A 16 2.41 15.61 8.92
CA ARG A 16 3.02 16.29 10.06
C ARG A 16 2.00 17.22 10.67
N GLU A 17 1.62 16.94 11.92
CA GLU A 17 0.90 17.88 12.76
C GLU A 17 1.90 18.55 13.71
N ALA A 18 1.53 19.71 14.29
CA ALA A 18 2.45 20.67 14.92
C ALA A 18 3.60 20.05 15.75
N SER A 19 3.32 18.98 16.51
CA SER A 19 4.28 18.33 17.42
C SER A 19 4.53 16.85 17.09
N CYS A 20 3.75 16.24 16.20
CA CYS A 20 3.80 14.80 15.95
C CYS A 20 3.74 14.47 14.47
N MET A 21 4.34 13.34 14.12
CA MET A 21 4.17 12.75 12.80
C MET A 21 3.11 11.66 12.91
N GLU A 22 2.11 11.76 12.06
CA GLU A 22 1.11 10.72 11.85
C GLU A 22 1.49 9.91 10.61
N VAL A 23 1.30 8.60 10.68
CA VAL A 23 1.55 7.68 9.56
C VAL A 23 0.24 7.21 9.00
N LEU A 24 0.14 7.14 7.67
CA LEU A 24 -1.07 6.66 7.03
C LEU A 24 -1.20 5.17 7.32
N THR A 25 -2.39 4.73 7.74
CA THR A 25 -2.70 3.30 7.89
C THR A 25 -3.82 2.91 6.94
N VAL A 26 -3.87 1.63 6.61
CA VAL A 26 -4.97 1.00 5.88
C VAL A 26 -5.68 0.04 6.81
N GLU A 27 -7.00 0.14 6.88
CA GLU A 27 -7.83 -0.77 7.66
C GLU A 27 -8.16 -2.02 6.83
N PHE A 28 -7.97 -3.19 7.41
CA PHE A 28 -8.38 -4.45 6.84
C PHE A 28 -9.85 -4.76 7.16
N PRO A 29 -10.51 -5.66 6.40
CA PRO A 29 -11.87 -6.09 6.72
C PRO A 29 -12.03 -6.72 8.13
N SER A 30 -10.93 -7.19 8.72
CA SER A 30 -10.86 -7.67 10.10
C SER A 30 -10.88 -6.55 11.16
N GLY A 31 -10.81 -5.28 10.76
CA GLY A 31 -10.67 -4.12 11.65
C GLY A 31 -9.23 -3.89 12.14
N GLU A 32 -8.28 -4.73 11.73
CA GLU A 32 -6.87 -4.50 11.98
C GLU A 32 -6.29 -3.45 11.03
N GLU A 33 -5.36 -2.63 11.52
CA GLU A 33 -4.64 -1.66 10.70
C GLU A 33 -3.26 -2.16 10.26
N ALA A 34 -2.85 -1.72 9.08
CA ALA A 34 -1.48 -1.89 8.60
C ALA A 34 -0.87 -0.61 8.03
N LEU A 35 0.46 -0.54 8.13
CA LEU A 35 1.25 0.51 7.51
C LEU A 35 1.53 0.13 6.05
N PRO A 36 1.09 0.92 5.05
CA PRO A 36 1.52 0.77 3.67
C PRO A 36 2.96 1.29 3.53
N VAL A 37 3.85 0.42 3.07
CA VAL A 37 5.25 0.74 2.74
C VAL A 37 5.45 0.49 1.26
N PHE A 38 6.19 1.36 0.60
CA PHE A 38 6.42 1.31 -0.84
C PHE A 38 7.92 1.20 -1.14
N SER A 39 8.24 0.44 -2.17
CA SER A 39 9.58 0.23 -2.70
C SER A 39 9.97 1.27 -3.74
N PHE A 40 9.01 2.11 -4.16
CA PHE A 40 9.17 3.14 -5.17
C PHE A 40 8.28 4.34 -4.83
N GLU A 41 8.75 5.54 -5.14
CA GLU A 41 8.03 6.77 -4.88
C GLU A 41 6.72 6.85 -5.67
N GLU A 42 6.76 6.44 -6.94
CA GLU A 42 5.64 6.51 -7.87
C GLU A 42 4.46 5.68 -7.36
N GLU A 43 4.73 4.56 -6.68
CA GLU A 43 3.70 3.71 -6.11
C GLU A 43 3.04 4.34 -4.89
N ALA A 44 3.84 5.01 -4.05
CA ALA A 44 3.31 5.78 -2.93
C ALA A 44 2.45 6.97 -3.41
N ARG A 45 2.88 7.66 -4.48
CA ARG A 45 2.12 8.77 -5.07
C ARG A 45 0.81 8.30 -5.68
N MET A 46 0.84 7.25 -6.50
CA MET A 46 -0.38 6.65 -7.07
C MET A 46 -1.35 6.22 -5.97
N PHE A 47 -0.85 5.61 -4.89
CA PHE A 47 -1.68 5.22 -3.74
C PHE A 47 -2.30 6.44 -3.06
N LEU A 48 -1.51 7.49 -2.82
CA LEU A 48 -1.98 8.75 -2.21
C LEU A 48 -3.08 9.41 -3.07
N GLU A 49 -2.88 9.50 -4.37
CA GLU A 49 -3.81 10.14 -5.32
C GLU A 49 -5.12 9.37 -5.49
N SER A 50 -5.08 8.04 -5.35
CA SER A 50 -6.24 7.16 -5.61
C SER A 50 -7.30 7.09 -4.51
N GLY A 51 -7.06 7.69 -3.34
CA GLY A 51 -8.05 7.64 -2.25
C GLY A 51 -7.53 7.87 -0.84
N ALA A 52 -6.34 8.45 -0.66
CA ALA A 52 -5.95 8.85 0.69
C ALA A 52 -6.83 10.01 1.20
N PRO A 53 -6.97 10.17 2.53
CA PRO A 53 -7.79 11.23 3.10
C PRO A 53 -7.35 12.61 2.62
N VAL A 54 -8.31 13.53 2.46
CA VAL A 54 -8.01 14.92 2.08
C VAL A 54 -7.17 15.59 3.18
N GLY A 55 -6.06 16.24 2.80
CA GLY A 55 -5.33 17.18 3.67
C GLY A 55 -4.01 16.65 4.25
N GLY A 56 -2.91 17.39 3.98
CA GLY A 56 -1.63 17.30 4.70
C GLY A 56 -0.76 16.05 4.47
N TRP A 57 -1.31 14.95 3.96
CA TRP A 57 -0.56 13.73 3.66
C TRP A 57 0.46 13.93 2.54
N ARG A 58 1.67 13.41 2.75
CA ARG A 58 2.78 13.49 1.79
C ARG A 58 3.53 12.18 1.72
N VAL A 59 4.03 11.86 0.54
CA VAL A 59 4.99 10.77 0.35
C VAL A 59 6.32 11.18 0.98
N ARG A 60 6.89 10.29 1.81
CA ARG A 60 8.15 10.51 2.51
C ARG A 60 9.10 9.34 2.29
N GLN A 61 10.29 9.67 1.79
CA GLN A 61 11.40 8.74 1.67
C GLN A 61 12.03 8.45 3.03
N THR A 62 12.40 7.19 3.28
CA THR A 62 13.09 6.74 4.48
C THR A 62 14.19 5.75 4.15
N THR A 63 15.24 5.75 4.96
CA THR A 63 16.19 4.63 5.05
C THR A 63 15.57 3.46 5.80
N ALA A 64 16.21 2.30 5.73
CA ALA A 64 15.76 1.13 6.50
C ALA A 64 15.73 1.38 8.02
N GLY A 65 16.75 2.07 8.54
CA GLY A 65 16.81 2.43 9.96
C GLY A 65 15.72 3.42 10.37
N GLU A 66 15.49 4.45 9.56
CA GLU A 66 14.40 5.41 9.82
C GLU A 66 13.03 4.75 9.74
N LEU A 67 12.80 3.84 8.79
CA LEU A 67 11.54 3.10 8.70
C LEU A 67 11.31 2.21 9.93
N ALA A 68 12.36 1.58 10.46
CA ALA A 68 12.26 0.86 11.73
C ALA A 68 11.85 1.81 12.87
N SER A 69 12.46 2.99 12.97
CA SER A 69 12.07 4.01 13.96
C SER A 69 10.63 4.47 13.80
N VAL A 70 10.12 4.55 12.56
CA VAL A 70 8.70 4.86 12.31
C VAL A 70 7.80 3.75 12.85
N LEU A 71 8.11 2.48 12.55
CA LEU A 71 7.31 1.31 12.96
C LEU A 71 7.22 1.13 14.48
N PHE A 72 8.28 1.50 15.21
CA PHE A 72 8.34 1.34 16.67
C PHE A 72 8.13 2.65 17.45
N GLY A 73 7.92 3.77 16.75
CA GLY A 73 7.61 5.06 17.35
C GLY A 73 6.22 5.55 16.91
N PRO A 74 6.13 6.49 15.95
CA PRO A 74 4.84 7.00 15.47
C PRO A 74 3.82 5.95 15.00
N GLY A 75 4.29 4.81 14.50
CA GLY A 75 3.45 3.68 14.07
C GLY A 75 3.34 2.54 15.08
N ALA A 76 3.70 2.75 16.36
CA ALA A 76 3.77 1.68 17.35
C ALA A 76 2.42 0.97 17.64
N GLY A 77 1.29 1.60 17.32
CA GLY A 77 -0.04 0.97 17.40
C GLY A 77 -0.29 -0.05 16.27
N VAL A 78 0.45 0.05 15.18
CA VAL A 78 0.25 -0.74 13.96
C VAL A 78 1.06 -2.02 14.04
N ARG A 79 0.39 -3.17 13.99
CA ARG A 79 1.05 -4.49 14.12
C ARG A 79 1.50 -5.08 12.80
N ARG A 80 0.93 -4.61 11.69
CA ARG A 80 1.12 -5.16 10.35
C ARG A 80 1.66 -4.15 9.35
N VAL A 81 2.40 -4.64 8.36
CA VAL A 81 2.96 -3.86 7.26
C VAL A 81 2.52 -4.49 5.95
N VAL A 82 2.03 -3.69 5.02
CA VAL A 82 1.76 -4.11 3.64
C VAL A 82 2.80 -3.48 2.75
N LEU A 83 3.59 -4.31 2.06
CA LEU A 83 4.61 -3.82 1.14
C LEU A 83 4.05 -3.75 -0.30
N ASP A 84 4.21 -2.58 -0.90
CA ASP A 84 3.71 -2.16 -2.20
C ASP A 84 2.21 -2.45 -2.43
N PRO A 85 1.29 -1.95 -1.58
CA PRO A 85 -0.13 -2.13 -1.81
C PRO A 85 -0.54 -1.57 -3.18
N LEU A 86 -1.61 -2.12 -3.77
CA LEU A 86 -2.18 -1.51 -4.97
C LEU A 86 -3.04 -0.30 -4.57
N PRO A 87 -3.11 0.72 -5.45
CA PRO A 87 -4.04 1.83 -5.25
C PRO A 87 -5.48 1.34 -5.08
N PRO A 88 -6.29 1.92 -4.17
CA PRO A 88 -7.74 1.79 -4.20
C PRO A 88 -8.35 1.94 -5.61
N PRO A 89 -9.42 1.21 -5.97
CA PRO A 89 -10.19 0.25 -5.16
C PRO A 89 -9.55 -1.15 -5.18
N PHE A 90 -8.64 -1.41 -4.24
CA PHE A 90 -7.97 -2.69 -4.07
C PHE A 90 -8.65 -3.47 -2.93
N PRO A 91 -8.97 -4.77 -3.10
CA PRO A 91 -9.69 -5.52 -2.07
C PRO A 91 -8.91 -5.57 -0.76
N GLY A 92 -9.54 -5.15 0.35
CA GLY A 92 -8.93 -5.19 1.69
C GLY A 92 -8.47 -6.60 2.09
N GLN A 93 -9.15 -7.66 1.65
CA GLN A 93 -8.72 -9.05 1.90
C GLN A 93 -7.35 -9.37 1.29
N LEU A 94 -7.04 -8.77 0.15
CA LEU A 94 -5.78 -9.01 -0.55
C LEU A 94 -4.64 -8.19 0.09
N ALA A 95 -4.92 -6.98 0.57
CA ALA A 95 -3.98 -6.22 1.38
C ALA A 95 -3.63 -6.98 2.67
N GLU A 96 -4.62 -7.56 3.34
CA GLU A 96 -4.46 -8.42 4.51
C GLU A 96 -3.59 -9.66 4.20
N LEU A 97 -3.84 -10.35 3.08
CA LEU A 97 -3.05 -11.50 2.64
C LEU A 97 -1.60 -11.14 2.23
N LEU A 98 -1.38 -9.90 1.78
CA LEU A 98 -0.06 -9.37 1.41
C LEU A 98 0.65 -8.68 2.59
N SER A 99 0.01 -8.60 3.75
CA SER A 99 0.59 -8.04 4.96
C SER A 99 1.52 -9.02 5.68
N MET A 100 2.34 -8.49 6.57
CA MET A 100 3.11 -9.28 7.54
C MET A 100 3.31 -8.49 8.84
N GLY A 101 3.63 -9.18 9.93
CA GLY A 101 3.96 -8.51 11.19
C GLY A 101 5.15 -7.55 11.04
N ARG A 102 5.12 -6.42 11.73
CA ARG A 102 6.18 -5.40 11.64
C ARG A 102 7.57 -5.93 12.03
N GLU A 103 7.64 -6.83 13.01
CA GLU A 103 8.90 -7.46 13.43
C GLU A 103 9.44 -8.38 12.33
N ALA A 104 8.54 -9.14 11.68
CA ALA A 104 8.89 -9.97 10.54
C ALA A 104 9.34 -9.11 9.35
N PHE A 105 8.71 -7.96 9.13
CA PHE A 105 9.09 -7.00 8.10
C PHE A 105 10.51 -6.45 8.33
N VAL A 106 10.83 -6.00 9.55
CA VAL A 106 12.15 -5.48 9.92
C VAL A 106 13.24 -6.53 9.66
N ARG A 107 13.04 -7.73 10.19
CA ARG A 107 13.98 -8.86 9.99
C ARG A 107 14.22 -9.19 8.52
N THR A 108 13.16 -9.11 7.72
CA THR A 108 13.19 -9.57 6.32
C THR A 108 13.72 -8.51 5.36
N TYR A 109 13.36 -7.25 5.56
CA TYR A 109 13.60 -6.16 4.60
C TYR A 109 14.57 -5.09 5.11
N LEU A 110 14.67 -4.92 6.43
CA LEU A 110 15.45 -3.85 7.05
C LEU A 110 16.77 -4.33 7.68
N ASP A 111 16.92 -5.62 8.01
CA ASP A 111 18.15 -6.18 8.62
C ASP A 111 19.19 -6.74 7.62
N GLY A 112 18.83 -6.94 6.34
CA GLY A 112 19.80 -7.02 5.20
C GLY A 112 20.50 -8.31 4.92
N GLU A 113 20.21 -9.33 5.71
CA GLU A 113 20.63 -10.70 5.43
C GLU A 113 19.74 -11.38 4.37
N GLY A 114 18.65 -10.76 3.89
CA GLY A 114 17.63 -11.43 3.05
C GLY A 114 16.96 -10.64 1.93
N VAL A 115 17.44 -9.43 1.60
CA VAL A 115 16.68 -8.43 0.80
C VAL A 115 16.34 -8.88 -0.64
N ARG A 116 17.08 -9.82 -1.24
CA ARG A 116 16.82 -10.22 -2.64
C ARG A 116 15.67 -11.22 -2.80
N THR A 117 15.53 -12.18 -1.88
CA THR A 117 14.60 -13.31 -2.05
C THR A 117 13.18 -12.98 -1.62
N SER A 118 13.01 -12.27 -0.50
CA SER A 118 11.69 -11.96 0.04
C SER A 118 10.97 -10.86 -0.75
N VAL A 119 11.71 -9.84 -1.19
CA VAL A 119 11.20 -8.81 -2.12
C VAL A 119 10.75 -9.45 -3.43
N ALA A 120 11.51 -10.40 -3.97
CA ALA A 120 11.14 -11.09 -5.21
C ALA A 120 9.83 -11.89 -5.07
N ARG A 121 9.64 -12.60 -3.94
CA ARG A 121 8.40 -13.35 -3.67
C ARG A 121 7.19 -12.44 -3.56
N LEU A 122 7.30 -11.32 -2.84
CA LEU A 122 6.18 -10.40 -2.74
C LEU A 122 5.89 -9.71 -4.08
N ARG A 123 6.93 -9.34 -4.84
CA ARG A 123 6.77 -8.84 -6.22
C ARG A 123 6.04 -9.85 -7.11
N HIS A 124 6.36 -11.13 -7.00
CA HIS A 124 5.66 -12.18 -7.76
C HIS A 124 4.18 -12.27 -7.36
N ARG A 125 3.89 -12.31 -6.05
CA ARG A 125 2.51 -12.31 -5.54
C ARG A 125 1.73 -11.08 -5.99
N ARG A 126 2.37 -9.91 -5.96
CA ARG A 126 1.79 -8.65 -6.41
C ARG A 126 1.56 -8.59 -7.92
N ARG A 127 2.50 -9.06 -8.74
CA ARG A 127 2.31 -9.14 -10.20
C ARG A 127 1.11 -10.02 -10.55
N ARG A 128 0.97 -11.16 -9.86
CA ARG A 128 -0.22 -12.02 -10.00
C ARG A 128 -1.50 -11.32 -9.54
N ALA A 129 -1.47 -10.64 -8.39
CA ALA A 129 -2.60 -9.84 -7.91
C ALA A 129 -3.03 -8.75 -8.90
N ARG A 130 -2.09 -7.95 -9.43
CA ARG A 130 -2.38 -6.94 -10.47
C ARG A 130 -3.04 -7.57 -11.69
N ALA A 131 -2.44 -8.64 -12.22
CA ALA A 131 -2.98 -9.29 -13.42
C ALA A 131 -4.40 -9.84 -13.19
N ALA A 132 -4.69 -10.37 -11.99
CA ALA A 132 -6.03 -10.82 -11.62
C ALA A 132 -7.04 -9.67 -11.51
N SER A 133 -6.63 -8.50 -10.99
CA SER A 133 -7.50 -7.32 -10.92
C SER A 133 -7.83 -6.73 -12.29
N PHE A 134 -6.85 -6.64 -13.20
CA PHE A 134 -7.09 -6.16 -14.58
C PHE A 134 -7.98 -7.10 -15.40
N ALA A 135 -7.94 -8.41 -15.14
CA ALA A 135 -8.80 -9.38 -15.82
C ALA A 135 -10.27 -9.32 -15.34
N GLY A 136 -10.54 -8.80 -14.13
CA GLY A 136 -11.87 -8.72 -13.55
C GLY A 136 -12.73 -7.52 -14.03
N GLU A 137 -12.12 -6.48 -14.60
CA GLU A 137 -12.83 -5.29 -15.11
C GLU A 137 -13.34 -5.42 -16.55
N ALA A 138 -12.83 -6.38 -17.33
CA ALA A 138 -13.25 -6.57 -18.73
C ALA A 138 -14.60 -7.29 -18.91
N GLY A 139 -15.25 -7.74 -17.82
CA GLY A 139 -16.49 -8.53 -17.86
C GLY A 139 -17.76 -7.83 -17.36
N ARG A 140 -17.71 -6.53 -17.01
CA ARG A 140 -18.90 -5.80 -16.56
C ARG A 140 -19.59 -5.13 -17.75
N GLU A 141 -20.37 -5.94 -18.46
CA GLU A 141 -21.22 -5.48 -19.56
C GLU A 141 -22.17 -4.36 -19.11
N ARG A 142 -22.34 -3.40 -20.02
CA ARG A 142 -23.18 -2.21 -19.95
C ARG A 142 -24.62 -2.56 -19.52
N PRO A 143 -25.27 -1.83 -18.59
CA PRO A 143 -26.72 -1.91 -18.50
C PRO A 143 -27.32 -1.34 -19.79
N SER A 144 -27.96 -2.23 -20.56
CA SER A 144 -28.77 -1.88 -21.73
C SER A 144 -29.91 -0.97 -21.30
N VAL A 145 -29.77 0.33 -21.58
CA VAL A 145 -30.87 1.28 -21.51
C VAL A 145 -31.85 0.92 -22.63
N LEU A 146 -32.99 0.34 -22.26
CA LEU A 146 -34.12 0.16 -23.18
C LEU A 146 -34.66 1.54 -23.58
N PRO A 147 -34.82 1.85 -24.87
CA PRO A 147 -35.45 3.10 -25.27
C PRO A 147 -36.94 3.05 -24.97
N GLY A 148 -37.41 3.99 -24.15
CA GLY A 148 -38.84 4.23 -23.92
C GLY A 148 -39.52 4.62 -25.22
N GLU A 149 -40.49 3.81 -25.64
CA GLU A 149 -41.41 4.15 -26.72
C GLU A 149 -42.23 5.39 -26.32
N ARG A 150 -42.08 6.44 -27.12
CA ARG A 150 -43.05 7.52 -27.21
C ARG A 150 -44.33 6.98 -27.83
N ARG A 151 -45.47 7.18 -27.16
CA ARG A 151 -46.74 7.42 -27.86
C ARG A 151 -47.43 8.61 -27.22
N GLY A 152 -47.53 9.69 -27.99
CA GLY A 152 -48.47 10.77 -27.76
C GLY A 152 -49.70 10.59 -28.65
N GLY A 153 -50.81 11.16 -28.19
CA GLY A 153 -51.81 11.86 -29.01
C GLY A 153 -52.84 11.04 -29.77
N GLY A 154 -54.11 11.20 -29.38
CA GLY A 154 -55.31 10.76 -30.09
C GLY A 154 -56.51 10.80 -29.16
#